data_AF-A0A7W7PM79-F1
#
_entry.id   AF-A0A7W7PM79-F1
#
_cell.length_a   1.000
_cell.length_b   1.000
_cell.length_c   1.000
_cell.angle_alpha   90.00
_cell.angle_beta   90.00
_cell.angle_gamma   90.00
#
_symmetry.space_group_name_H-M   'P 1'
#
loop_
_entity.id
_entity.type
_entity.pdbx_description
1 polymer ?
#
loop_
_entity_poly.entity_id
_entity_poly.type
_entity_poly.pdbx_seq_one_letter_code
_entity_poly.pdbx_strand_id
1 'polypeptide(L)'
;MIEAGRFVSLPVVDGEAVLCKGGALSMEYVPARGRLVLNGVLLPWAGSRTGRPAECFVYGNGNAAISRRQHPVTGSERVLDEGSRLTPAMSPRDGWVDIGCRATRGVFVSTDWSAVGGLDIFASDLVLRCPAGLVPRDSRSVVRVLNAGPLDADVLPDAAVSVGPSLGLADFGNHPVNRDPSLGDVPPFADRRLARIALFQDVEGRMHLCLFDGRPGSRVFPGVTASEARRAIAAHSRFAWGCFLDGGQTAKLVAAEGDSVVGHGNRHYLRWPEDGAGGFVWVPDEGRPVASAITVGLR
;
A
#
# COMPACT_ATOMS: atom_id res chain seq x y z
N MET A 1 -6.52 -3.58 1.86
CA MET A 1 -6.26 -3.65 3.31
C MET A 1 -7.40 -4.42 3.97
N ILE A 2 -7.08 -5.24 4.97
CA ILE A 2 -8.06 -5.94 5.81
C ILE A 2 -7.84 -5.49 7.26
N GLU A 3 -8.92 -5.16 7.96
CA GLU A 3 -8.92 -4.81 9.38
C GLU A 3 -10.11 -5.47 10.08
N ALA A 4 -9.86 -6.02 11.27
CA ALA A 4 -10.87 -6.74 12.06
C ALA A 4 -11.69 -7.76 11.24
N GLY A 5 -11.00 -8.52 10.38
CA GLY A 5 -11.63 -9.55 9.54
C GLY A 5 -12.52 -8.99 8.42
N ARG A 6 -12.28 -7.74 7.96
CA ARG A 6 -13.08 -7.09 6.91
C ARG A 6 -12.21 -6.39 5.89
N PHE A 7 -12.61 -6.44 4.63
CA PHE A 7 -12.04 -5.58 3.60
C PHE A 7 -12.33 -4.11 3.92
N VAL A 8 -11.27 -3.30 4.01
CA VAL A 8 -11.34 -1.83 4.12
C VAL A 8 -11.04 -1.18 2.77
N SER A 9 -10.17 -1.82 1.98
CA SER A 9 -9.83 -1.41 0.62
C SER A 9 -9.39 -2.61 -0.20
N LEU A 10 -9.44 -2.49 -1.52
CA LEU A 10 -9.01 -3.53 -2.46
C LEU A 10 -7.76 -3.12 -3.23
N PRO A 11 -6.90 -4.08 -3.61
CA PRO A 11 -5.71 -3.81 -4.38
C PRO A 11 -6.06 -3.41 -5.82
N VAL A 12 -5.32 -2.44 -6.37
CA VAL A 12 -5.44 -2.00 -7.78
C VAL A 12 -4.36 -2.57 -8.69
N VAL A 13 -3.27 -3.08 -8.10
CA VAL A 13 -2.15 -3.79 -8.72
C VAL A 13 -1.94 -5.12 -8.00
N ASP A 14 -1.41 -6.12 -8.70
CA ASP A 14 -0.98 -7.36 -8.03
C ASP A 14 0.23 -7.07 -7.11
N GLY A 15 0.30 -7.73 -5.95
CA GLY A 15 1.43 -7.55 -5.03
C GLY A 15 1.36 -8.45 -3.82
N GLU A 16 2.38 -8.40 -2.97
CA GLU A 16 2.41 -9.12 -1.71
C GLU A 16 1.58 -8.44 -0.63
N ALA A 17 1.10 -9.23 0.31
CA ALA A 17 0.50 -8.77 1.55
C ALA A 17 1.09 -9.55 2.73
N VAL A 18 1.25 -8.86 3.86
CA VAL A 18 1.44 -9.50 5.16
C VAL A 18 0.08 -9.65 5.80
N LEU A 19 -0.20 -10.85 6.31
CA LEU A 19 -1.47 -11.22 6.93
C LEU A 19 -1.22 -11.56 8.40
N CYS A 20 -2.22 -11.27 9.25
CA CYS A 20 -2.26 -11.69 10.64
C CYS A 20 -3.51 -12.53 10.87
N LYS A 21 -3.33 -13.78 11.31
CA LYS A 21 -4.45 -14.67 11.65
C LYS A 21 -4.16 -15.39 12.96
N GLY A 22 -5.00 -15.15 13.97
CA GLY A 22 -4.81 -15.71 15.31
C GLY A 22 -3.49 -15.27 15.97
N GLY A 23 -2.97 -14.09 15.60
CA GLY A 23 -1.68 -13.57 16.05
C GLY A 23 -0.46 -14.12 15.31
N ALA A 24 -0.62 -15.08 14.40
CA ALA A 24 0.45 -15.54 13.53
C ALA A 24 0.56 -14.66 12.29
N LEU A 25 1.78 -14.27 11.93
CA LEU A 25 2.07 -13.54 10.70
C LEU A 25 2.39 -14.52 9.57
N SER A 26 1.95 -14.18 8.37
CA SER A 26 2.33 -14.84 7.13
C SER A 26 2.44 -13.81 6.00
N MET A 27 2.92 -14.26 4.84
CA MET A 27 2.95 -13.46 3.62
C MET A 27 2.29 -14.23 2.49
N GLU A 28 1.55 -13.52 1.65
CA GLU A 28 0.89 -14.10 0.48
C GLU A 28 0.97 -13.14 -0.70
N TYR A 29 1.07 -13.70 -1.91
CA TYR A 29 0.88 -12.92 -3.12
C TYR A 29 -0.61 -12.78 -3.41
N VAL A 30 -1.09 -11.54 -3.51
CA VAL A 30 -2.49 -11.21 -3.70
C VAL A 30 -2.68 -10.57 -5.09
N PRO A 31 -3.14 -11.35 -6.08
CA PRO A 31 -3.57 -10.78 -7.35
C PRO A 31 -4.71 -9.78 -7.13
N ALA A 32 -4.66 -8.62 -7.80
CA ALA A 32 -5.73 -7.64 -7.78
C ALA A 32 -6.89 -8.05 -8.68
N ARG A 33 -7.58 -9.11 -8.28
CA ARG A 33 -8.80 -9.62 -8.90
C ARG A 33 -9.61 -10.42 -7.89
N GLY A 34 -10.88 -10.62 -8.18
CA GLY A 34 -11.71 -11.50 -7.37
C GLY A 34 -13.16 -11.48 -7.82
N ARG A 35 -14.06 -11.73 -6.88
CA ARG A 35 -15.51 -11.64 -7.08
C ARG A 35 -16.14 -10.71 -6.07
N LEU A 36 -17.15 -9.99 -6.51
CA LEU A 36 -18.02 -9.17 -5.67
C LEU A 36 -19.48 -9.36 -6.08
N VAL A 37 -20.39 -9.02 -5.18
CA VAL A 37 -21.82 -8.91 -5.47
C VAL A 37 -22.19 -7.45 -5.48
N LEU A 38 -22.71 -6.95 -6.59
CA LEU A 38 -23.24 -5.60 -6.76
C LEU A 38 -24.76 -5.68 -6.94
N ASN A 39 -25.53 -5.13 -5.99
CA ASN A 39 -26.99 -5.16 -6.01
C ASN A 39 -27.59 -6.56 -6.28
N GLY A 40 -26.97 -7.59 -5.71
CA GLY A 40 -27.38 -8.99 -5.87
C GLY A 40 -26.78 -9.72 -7.07
N VAL A 41 -26.09 -9.01 -7.97
CA VAL A 41 -25.45 -9.60 -9.16
C VAL A 41 -23.97 -9.89 -8.88
N LEU A 42 -23.55 -11.13 -9.13
CA LEU A 42 -22.18 -11.59 -8.93
C LEU A 42 -21.30 -11.20 -10.12
N LEU A 43 -20.26 -10.41 -9.88
CA LEU A 43 -19.37 -9.88 -10.92
C LEU A 43 -17.90 -10.23 -10.64
N PRO A 44 -17.12 -10.66 -11.65
CA PRO A 44 -15.67 -10.66 -11.57
C PRO A 44 -15.14 -9.21 -11.57
N TRP A 45 -14.21 -8.92 -10.66
CA TRP A 45 -13.54 -7.63 -10.61
C TRP A 45 -12.04 -7.77 -10.81
N ALA A 46 -11.40 -6.70 -11.31
CA ALA A 46 -9.95 -6.56 -11.37
C ALA A 46 -9.51 -5.17 -10.91
N GLY A 47 -8.29 -5.06 -10.42
CA GLY A 47 -7.66 -3.77 -10.17
C GLY A 47 -7.42 -3.03 -11.48
N SER A 48 -7.73 -1.73 -11.51
CA SER A 48 -7.64 -0.89 -12.71
C SER A 48 -6.22 -0.78 -13.32
N ARG A 49 -5.17 -1.15 -12.59
CA ARG A 49 -3.78 -1.11 -13.04
C ARG A 49 -3.23 -2.48 -13.47
N THR A 50 -4.07 -3.52 -13.48
CA THR A 50 -3.65 -4.89 -13.87
C THR A 50 -3.69 -5.15 -15.38
N GLY A 51 -4.43 -4.34 -16.15
CA GLY A 51 -4.67 -4.55 -17.58
C GLY A 51 -5.53 -5.80 -17.89
N ARG A 52 -6.11 -6.44 -16.88
CA ARG A 52 -6.92 -7.66 -17.05
C ARG A 52 -8.36 -7.32 -17.43
N PRO A 53 -9.02 -8.11 -18.28
CA PRO A 53 -10.45 -7.95 -18.52
C PRO A 53 -11.25 -8.31 -17.25
N ALA A 54 -12.28 -7.52 -16.95
CA ALA A 54 -13.20 -7.76 -15.85
C ALA A 54 -14.55 -7.07 -16.12
N GLU A 55 -15.58 -7.48 -15.39
CA GLU A 55 -16.90 -6.83 -15.42
C GLU A 55 -16.98 -5.66 -14.43
N CYS A 56 -16.00 -5.51 -13.55
CA CYS A 56 -15.83 -4.37 -12.66
C CYS A 56 -14.35 -4.02 -12.50
N PHE A 57 -14.04 -2.73 -12.41
CA PHE A 57 -12.68 -2.26 -12.14
C PHE A 57 -12.60 -1.50 -10.82
N VAL A 58 -11.62 -1.84 -9.99
CA VAL A 58 -11.36 -1.13 -8.74
C VAL A 58 -10.32 -0.03 -8.95
N TYR A 59 -10.63 1.15 -8.42
CA TYR A 59 -9.73 2.29 -8.31
C TYR A 59 -9.42 2.59 -6.84
N GLY A 60 -8.22 3.10 -6.58
CA GLY A 60 -7.73 3.37 -5.23
C GLY A 60 -6.36 4.04 -5.28
N ASN A 61 -5.72 4.23 -4.14
CA ASN A 61 -4.53 5.10 -4.01
C ASN A 61 -3.38 4.80 -4.99
N GLY A 62 -3.21 3.54 -5.43
CA GLY A 62 -2.22 3.17 -6.46
C GLY A 62 -2.50 3.72 -7.87
N ASN A 63 -3.64 4.38 -8.07
CA ASN A 63 -3.96 5.14 -9.28
C ASN A 63 -3.43 6.58 -9.24
N ALA A 64 -3.22 7.14 -8.04
CA ALA A 64 -2.67 8.49 -7.92
C ALA A 64 -1.23 8.52 -8.43
N ALA A 65 -0.85 9.61 -9.07
CA ALA A 65 0.48 9.85 -9.58
C ALA A 65 1.17 10.94 -8.77
N ILE A 66 2.37 10.63 -8.30
CA ILE A 66 3.21 11.57 -7.57
C ILE A 66 4.47 11.84 -8.41
N SER A 67 4.78 13.10 -8.63
CA SER A 67 6.01 13.56 -9.27
C SER A 67 6.95 14.16 -8.24
N ARG A 68 8.25 14.29 -8.59
CA ARG A 68 9.17 15.14 -7.83
C ARG A 68 9.41 16.43 -8.57
N ARG A 69 9.41 17.52 -7.81
CA ARG A 69 9.88 18.82 -8.29
C ARG A 69 11.08 19.24 -7.47
N GLN A 70 12.06 19.88 -8.11
CA GLN A 70 13.15 20.52 -7.40
C GLN A 70 12.58 21.69 -6.60
N HIS A 71 12.86 21.74 -5.31
CA HIS A 71 12.43 22.83 -4.45
C HIS A 71 13.68 23.58 -3.95
N PRO A 72 13.77 24.92 -4.13
CA PRO A 72 14.99 25.69 -3.84
C PRO A 72 15.52 25.53 -2.41
N VAL A 73 14.63 25.32 -1.45
CA VAL A 73 14.96 25.25 -0.02
C VAL A 73 15.14 23.81 0.47
N THR A 74 14.39 22.86 -0.08
CA THR A 74 14.30 21.48 0.46
C THR A 74 15.07 20.48 -0.40
N GLY A 75 15.60 20.92 -1.54
CA GLY A 75 16.14 20.06 -2.59
C GLY A 75 15.03 19.47 -3.44
N SER A 76 14.11 18.70 -2.86
CA SER A 76 13.03 18.05 -3.61
C SER A 76 11.72 17.97 -2.82
N GLU A 77 10.61 18.14 -3.51
CA GLU A 77 9.26 17.93 -2.98
C GLU A 77 8.51 16.89 -3.80
N ARG A 78 7.56 16.20 -3.16
CA ARG A 78 6.63 15.27 -3.81
C ARG A 78 5.33 16.03 -4.10
N VAL A 79 4.90 16.05 -5.35
CA VAL A 79 3.70 16.75 -5.79
C VAL A 79 2.72 15.74 -6.36
N LEU A 80 1.51 15.71 -5.80
CA LEU A 80 0.40 14.96 -6.36
C LEU A 80 -0.02 15.61 -7.70
N ASP A 81 -0.14 14.80 -8.74
CA ASP A 81 -0.90 15.21 -9.92
C ASP A 81 -2.39 15.18 -9.55
N GLU A 82 -2.98 16.34 -9.34
CA GLU A 82 -4.39 16.48 -8.94
C GLU A 82 -5.37 15.83 -9.92
N GLY A 83 -5.02 15.69 -11.21
CA GLY A 83 -5.87 14.98 -12.16
C GLY A 83 -5.88 13.47 -11.92
N SER A 84 -4.79 12.92 -11.38
CA SER A 84 -4.61 11.47 -11.21
C SER A 84 -5.42 10.85 -10.07
N ARG A 85 -5.93 11.65 -9.13
CA ARG A 85 -6.85 11.15 -8.08
C ARG A 85 -8.26 10.92 -8.61
N LEU A 86 -8.56 11.37 -9.82
CA LEU A 86 -9.88 11.20 -10.43
C LEU A 86 -9.91 9.92 -11.27
N THR A 87 -11.04 9.21 -11.25
CA THR A 87 -11.24 8.11 -12.19
C THR A 87 -11.19 8.62 -13.63
N PRO A 88 -10.64 7.85 -14.58
CA PRO A 88 -10.48 8.29 -15.97
C PRO A 88 -11.82 8.69 -16.61
N ALA A 89 -11.81 9.66 -17.51
CA ALA A 89 -13.00 10.00 -18.27
C ALA A 89 -13.52 8.79 -19.07
N MET A 90 -14.83 8.72 -19.24
CA MET A 90 -15.50 7.72 -20.08
C MET A 90 -16.71 8.32 -20.80
N SER A 91 -17.11 7.70 -21.90
CA SER A 91 -18.32 8.10 -22.60
C SER A 91 -19.53 7.43 -21.94
N PRO A 92 -20.64 8.16 -21.71
CA PRO A 92 -21.88 7.54 -21.23
C PRO A 92 -22.40 6.41 -22.14
N ARG A 93 -21.97 6.38 -23.40
CA ARG A 93 -22.32 5.34 -24.37
C ARG A 93 -21.59 4.02 -24.15
N ASP A 94 -20.53 4.02 -23.34
CA ASP A 94 -19.72 2.83 -23.08
C ASP A 94 -20.45 1.83 -22.16
N GLY A 95 -21.58 2.23 -21.55
CA GLY A 95 -22.39 1.38 -20.68
C GLY A 95 -21.81 1.20 -19.28
N TRP A 96 -20.90 2.08 -18.86
CA TRP A 96 -20.21 2.05 -17.58
C TRP A 96 -20.58 3.25 -16.70
N VAL A 97 -20.52 3.05 -15.39
CA VAL A 97 -20.60 4.10 -14.37
C VAL A 97 -19.55 3.86 -13.31
N ASP A 98 -19.08 4.94 -12.71
CA ASP A 98 -18.24 4.93 -11.53
C ASP A 98 -19.12 5.14 -10.31
N ILE A 99 -18.86 4.39 -9.24
CA ILE A 99 -19.46 4.62 -7.93
C ILE A 99 -18.37 4.74 -6.87
N GLY A 100 -18.53 5.75 -6.02
CA GLY A 100 -17.77 5.89 -4.78
C GLY A 100 -18.57 5.27 -3.64
N CYS A 101 -17.93 4.47 -2.80
CA CYS A 101 -18.58 3.75 -1.72
C CYS A 101 -17.88 3.95 -0.39
N ARG A 102 -18.67 3.92 0.69
CA ARG A 102 -18.20 3.89 2.08
C ARG A 102 -18.42 2.52 2.70
N ALA A 103 -17.46 2.06 3.48
CA ALA A 103 -17.56 0.81 4.23
C ALA A 103 -18.59 0.94 5.35
N THR A 104 -19.53 0.00 5.44
CA THR A 104 -20.55 -0.07 6.48
C THR A 104 -20.80 -1.53 6.83
N ARG A 105 -20.46 -1.95 8.07
CA ARG A 105 -20.78 -3.27 8.61
C ARG A 105 -20.44 -4.45 7.67
N GLY A 106 -19.26 -4.43 7.03
CA GLY A 106 -18.78 -5.53 6.18
C GLY A 106 -19.26 -5.49 4.73
N VAL A 107 -20.01 -4.46 4.33
CA VAL A 107 -20.32 -4.16 2.93
C VAL A 107 -19.87 -2.74 2.58
N PHE A 108 -19.86 -2.40 1.30
CA PHE A 108 -19.67 -1.03 0.83
C PHE A 108 -20.99 -0.50 0.26
N VAL A 109 -21.35 0.72 0.63
CA VAL A 109 -22.59 1.37 0.19
C VAL A 109 -22.23 2.60 -0.63
N SER A 110 -22.82 2.74 -1.81
CA SER A 110 -22.51 3.87 -2.69
C SER A 110 -22.98 5.20 -2.09
N THR A 111 -22.10 6.19 -2.18
CA THR A 111 -22.34 7.59 -1.80
C THR A 111 -22.26 8.52 -3.00
N ASP A 112 -21.50 8.14 -4.02
CA ASP A 112 -21.23 8.94 -5.20
C ASP A 112 -21.43 8.12 -6.48
N TRP A 113 -21.74 8.81 -7.58
CA TRP A 113 -22.04 8.18 -8.87
C TRP A 113 -21.62 9.10 -10.03
N SER A 114 -21.04 8.54 -11.09
CA SER A 114 -20.74 9.27 -12.33
C SER A 114 -20.82 8.38 -13.57
N ALA A 115 -21.51 8.86 -14.62
CA ALA A 115 -21.51 8.23 -15.94
C ALA A 115 -20.39 8.72 -16.87
N VAL A 116 -19.58 9.69 -16.44
CA VAL A 116 -18.52 10.30 -17.27
C VAL A 116 -17.13 10.11 -16.69
N GLY A 117 -17.02 9.44 -15.54
CA GLY A 117 -15.79 9.35 -14.76
C GLY A 117 -15.59 10.55 -13.84
N GLY A 118 -14.36 10.80 -13.41
CA GLY A 118 -14.03 11.96 -12.59
C GLY A 118 -14.36 11.82 -11.10
N LEU A 119 -14.62 10.61 -10.60
CA LEU A 119 -14.80 10.41 -9.14
C LEU A 119 -13.46 10.46 -8.44
N ASP A 120 -13.41 11.18 -7.32
CA ASP A 120 -12.22 11.27 -6.48
C ASP A 120 -12.01 9.98 -5.67
N ILE A 121 -10.91 9.28 -5.93
CA ILE A 121 -10.55 8.04 -5.24
C ILE A 121 -10.25 8.24 -3.77
N PHE A 122 -9.91 9.45 -3.32
CA PHE A 122 -9.63 9.74 -1.90
C PHE A 122 -10.90 10.06 -1.10
N ALA A 123 -12.03 10.31 -1.78
CA ALA A 123 -13.30 10.63 -1.12
C ALA A 123 -14.10 9.38 -0.71
N SER A 124 -13.61 8.17 -1.03
CA SER A 124 -14.31 6.90 -0.86
C SER A 124 -13.38 5.81 -0.30
N ASP A 125 -13.94 4.81 0.39
CA ASP A 125 -13.18 3.64 0.86
C ASP A 125 -12.98 2.63 -0.28
N LEU A 126 -13.91 2.63 -1.25
CA LEU A 126 -13.86 1.83 -2.47
C LEU A 126 -14.45 2.64 -3.64
N VAL A 127 -13.74 2.69 -4.77
CA VAL A 127 -14.28 3.21 -6.03
C VAL A 127 -14.32 2.10 -7.07
N LEU A 128 -15.49 1.93 -7.71
CA LEU A 128 -15.72 0.90 -8.72
C LEU A 128 -16.20 1.51 -10.03
N ARG A 129 -15.64 1.08 -11.15
CA ARG A 129 -16.28 1.18 -12.46
C ARG A 129 -17.03 -0.10 -12.75
N CYS A 130 -18.31 -0.01 -13.05
CA CYS A 130 -19.23 -1.15 -13.17
C CYS A 130 -20.32 -0.90 -14.23
N PRO A 131 -21.07 -1.93 -14.66
CA PRO A 131 -22.09 -1.78 -15.69
C PRO A 131 -23.23 -0.86 -15.23
N ALA A 132 -23.57 0.14 -16.05
CA ALA A 132 -24.56 1.16 -15.74
C ALA A 132 -25.95 0.58 -15.37
N GLY A 133 -26.34 -0.51 -16.03
CA GLY A 133 -27.64 -1.17 -15.79
C GLY A 133 -27.81 -1.78 -14.39
N LEU A 134 -26.71 -1.95 -13.64
CA LEU A 134 -26.75 -2.51 -12.29
C LEU A 134 -26.81 -1.45 -11.19
N VAL A 135 -26.62 -0.17 -11.54
CA VAL A 135 -26.42 0.92 -10.58
C VAL A 135 -27.32 2.11 -10.94
N PRO A 136 -28.54 2.16 -10.39
CA PRO A 136 -29.44 3.28 -10.62
C PRO A 136 -28.89 4.54 -9.96
N ARG A 137 -28.89 5.67 -10.70
CA ARG A 137 -28.35 6.96 -10.27
C ARG A 137 -28.93 7.47 -8.95
N ASP A 138 -30.24 7.31 -8.76
CA ASP A 138 -30.97 7.90 -7.63
C ASP A 138 -31.15 6.93 -6.45
N SER A 139 -30.35 5.85 -6.42
CA SER A 139 -30.43 4.81 -5.38
C SER A 139 -29.07 4.44 -4.84
N ARG A 140 -29.03 4.01 -3.58
CA ARG A 140 -27.81 3.45 -3.01
C ARG A 140 -27.60 2.05 -3.55
N SER A 141 -26.41 1.81 -4.08
CA SER A 141 -25.94 0.49 -4.46
C SER A 141 -25.16 -0.14 -3.30
N VAL A 142 -25.29 -1.46 -3.16
CA VAL A 142 -24.58 -2.24 -2.15
C VAL A 142 -23.61 -3.17 -2.86
N VAL A 143 -22.36 -3.11 -2.41
CA VAL A 143 -21.26 -3.96 -2.88
C VAL A 143 -20.81 -4.84 -1.73
N ARG A 144 -20.82 -6.15 -1.95
CA ARG A 144 -20.24 -7.14 -1.05
C ARG A 144 -19.07 -7.83 -1.73
N VAL A 145 -17.86 -7.61 -1.23
CA VAL A 145 -16.66 -8.31 -1.73
C VAL A 145 -16.71 -9.74 -1.22
N LEU A 146 -16.53 -10.71 -2.13
CA LEU A 146 -16.45 -12.13 -1.78
C LEU A 146 -15.01 -12.60 -1.64
N ASN A 147 -14.09 -12.07 -2.46
CA ASN A 147 -12.67 -12.34 -2.32
C ASN A 147 -11.79 -11.31 -3.02
N ALA A 148 -10.52 -11.31 -2.64
CA ALA A 148 -9.41 -10.67 -3.34
C ALA A 148 -8.24 -11.67 -3.46
N GLY A 149 -8.01 -12.15 -4.68
CA GLY A 149 -7.06 -13.23 -4.94
C GLY A 149 -7.42 -14.48 -4.11
N PRO A 150 -6.47 -15.02 -3.32
CA PRO A 150 -6.73 -16.16 -2.44
C PRO A 150 -7.50 -15.80 -1.15
N LEU A 151 -7.73 -14.50 -0.88
CA LEU A 151 -8.36 -14.05 0.36
C LEU A 151 -9.88 -14.08 0.24
N ASP A 152 -10.49 -15.08 0.88
CA ASP A 152 -11.94 -15.28 0.90
C ASP A 152 -12.61 -14.57 2.08
N ALA A 153 -13.73 -13.87 1.81
CA ALA A 153 -14.51 -13.11 2.78
C ALA A 153 -15.00 -13.95 3.97
N ASP A 154 -15.24 -15.24 3.79
CA ASP A 154 -15.77 -16.12 4.84
C ASP A 154 -14.68 -16.58 5.82
N VAL A 155 -13.40 -16.46 5.46
CA VAL A 155 -12.26 -16.94 6.26
C VAL A 155 -11.10 -15.96 6.33
N LEU A 156 -11.41 -14.65 6.25
CA LEU A 156 -10.41 -13.58 6.23
C LEU A 156 -9.45 -13.64 7.42
N PRO A 157 -8.19 -13.21 7.23
CA PRO A 157 -7.30 -12.92 8.35
C PRO A 157 -7.86 -11.76 9.19
N ASP A 158 -7.39 -11.66 10.43
CA ASP A 158 -7.75 -10.56 11.34
C ASP A 158 -7.31 -9.21 10.76
N ALA A 159 -6.14 -9.18 10.11
CA ALA A 159 -5.62 -8.02 9.41
C ALA A 159 -4.77 -8.43 8.20
N ALA A 160 -4.69 -7.55 7.20
CA ALA A 160 -3.74 -7.66 6.11
C ALA A 160 -3.38 -6.30 5.51
N VAL A 161 -2.10 -6.11 5.19
CA VAL A 161 -1.58 -4.89 4.58
C VAL A 161 -0.72 -5.23 3.37
N SER A 162 -0.90 -4.46 2.29
CA SER A 162 -0.07 -4.60 1.09
C SER A 162 1.36 -4.16 1.39
N VAL A 163 2.31 -4.98 1.00
CA VAL A 163 3.75 -4.80 1.23
C VAL A 163 4.51 -5.28 0.00
N GLY A 164 5.82 -5.45 0.14
CA GLY A 164 6.62 -6.12 -0.87
C GLY A 164 7.75 -5.24 -1.38
N PRO A 165 8.61 -5.82 -2.22
CA PRO A 165 8.53 -7.17 -2.77
C PRO A 165 8.90 -8.28 -1.77
N SER A 166 8.54 -9.52 -2.10
CA SER A 166 9.01 -10.72 -1.41
C SER A 166 10.54 -10.85 -1.44
N LEU A 167 11.16 -11.24 -0.32
CA LEU A 167 12.58 -11.57 -0.23
C LEU A 167 12.97 -12.76 -1.13
N GLY A 168 11.99 -13.61 -1.49
CA GLY A 168 12.19 -14.74 -2.40
C GLY A 168 12.32 -14.34 -3.87
N LEU A 169 12.11 -13.07 -4.22
CA LEU A 169 12.21 -12.60 -5.59
C LEU A 169 13.65 -12.65 -6.11
N ALA A 170 13.81 -13.04 -7.39
CA ALA A 170 15.11 -13.10 -8.04
C ALA A 170 15.60 -11.72 -8.51
N ASP A 171 14.69 -10.88 -9.01
CA ASP A 171 14.98 -9.55 -9.55
C ASP A 171 14.01 -8.52 -8.97
N PHE A 172 14.51 -7.71 -8.04
CA PHE A 172 13.77 -6.61 -7.42
C PHE A 172 13.50 -5.46 -8.38
N GLY A 173 14.31 -5.26 -9.42
CA GLY A 173 14.17 -4.17 -10.39
C GLY A 173 12.92 -4.32 -11.26
N ASN A 174 12.53 -5.55 -11.57
CA ASN A 174 11.35 -5.83 -12.39
C ASN A 174 10.03 -5.96 -11.60
N HIS A 175 10.05 -5.80 -10.28
CA HIS A 175 8.84 -5.93 -9.47
C HIS A 175 7.77 -4.88 -9.84
N PRO A 176 6.47 -5.20 -9.94
CA PRO A 176 5.43 -4.25 -10.33
C PRO A 176 5.37 -2.98 -9.48
N VAL A 177 5.73 -3.06 -8.20
CA VAL A 177 5.81 -1.90 -7.28
C VAL A 177 6.72 -0.77 -7.81
N ASN A 178 7.71 -1.11 -8.64
CA ASN A 178 8.61 -0.12 -9.26
C ASN A 178 7.95 0.74 -10.34
N ARG A 179 6.75 0.35 -10.77
CA ARG A 179 5.93 1.07 -11.76
C ARG A 179 4.67 1.68 -11.13
N ASP A 180 4.57 1.64 -9.80
CA ASP A 180 3.46 2.25 -9.07
C ASP A 180 3.65 3.78 -9.04
N PRO A 181 2.82 4.55 -9.76
CA PRO A 181 2.98 6.00 -9.86
C PRO A 181 2.70 6.71 -8.53
N SER A 182 2.00 6.07 -7.59
CA SER A 182 1.72 6.62 -6.26
C SER A 182 2.97 6.66 -5.38
N LEU A 183 3.99 5.88 -5.72
CA LEU A 183 5.26 5.85 -5.01
C LEU A 183 6.26 6.89 -5.54
N GLY A 184 5.92 7.54 -6.64
CA GLY A 184 6.75 8.56 -7.28
C GLY A 184 7.37 8.11 -8.59
N ASP A 185 8.16 9.03 -9.16
CA ASP A 185 8.96 8.84 -10.38
C ASP A 185 10.22 7.99 -10.19
N VAL A 186 10.72 7.87 -8.96
CA VAL A 186 11.89 7.03 -8.62
C VAL A 186 11.40 5.69 -8.08
N PRO A 187 11.71 4.57 -8.77
CA PRO A 187 11.27 3.26 -8.32
C PRO A 187 11.83 2.91 -6.93
N PRO A 188 10.98 2.50 -5.96
CA PRO A 188 11.39 2.24 -4.58
C PRO A 188 12.42 1.11 -4.44
N PHE A 189 12.37 0.10 -5.33
CA PHE A 189 13.28 -1.04 -5.32
C PHE A 189 14.20 -1.09 -6.55
N ALA A 190 14.43 0.06 -7.21
CA ALA A 190 15.59 0.22 -8.08
C ALA A 190 16.88 -0.12 -7.32
N ASP A 191 17.94 -0.46 -8.06
CA ASP A 191 19.26 -0.78 -7.51
C ASP A 191 19.95 0.46 -6.94
N ARG A 192 19.45 0.90 -5.78
CA ARG A 192 19.89 2.09 -5.05
C ARG A 192 19.98 1.76 -3.58
N ARG A 193 21.06 2.23 -2.98
CA ARG A 193 21.27 2.19 -1.53
C ARG A 193 20.38 3.21 -0.83
N LEU A 194 19.60 2.74 0.13
CA LEU A 194 18.74 3.53 1.00
C LEU A 194 18.43 2.73 2.27
N ALA A 195 17.77 3.34 3.25
CA ALA A 195 17.33 2.62 4.44
C ALA A 195 16.27 1.57 4.09
N ARG A 196 16.43 0.31 4.50
CA ARG A 196 15.49 -0.78 4.19
C ARG A 196 14.97 -1.40 5.48
N ILE A 197 13.72 -1.82 5.46
CA ILE A 197 13.12 -2.61 6.53
C ILE A 197 12.50 -3.87 5.93
N ALA A 198 12.72 -5.01 6.58
CA ALA A 198 12.20 -6.29 6.14
C ALA A 198 11.58 -7.04 7.31
N LEU A 199 10.43 -7.67 7.04
CA LEU A 199 9.77 -8.61 7.94
C LEU A 199 9.96 -10.02 7.35
N PHE A 200 10.43 -10.97 8.15
CA PHE A 200 10.60 -12.34 7.68
C PHE A 200 10.45 -13.36 8.80
N GLN A 201 10.18 -14.60 8.41
CA GLN A 201 10.28 -15.76 9.29
C GLN A 201 11.54 -16.55 8.93
N ASP A 202 12.35 -16.88 9.91
CA ASP A 202 13.49 -17.77 9.69
C ASP A 202 13.04 -19.24 9.51
N VAL A 203 13.98 -20.12 9.18
CA VAL A 203 13.68 -21.55 8.98
C VAL A 203 13.32 -22.29 10.28
N GLU A 204 13.54 -21.68 11.44
CA GLU A 204 13.16 -22.19 12.76
C GLU A 204 11.77 -21.68 13.20
N GLY A 205 11.10 -20.87 12.36
CA GLY A 205 9.77 -20.34 12.62
C GLY A 205 9.74 -19.03 13.42
N ARG A 206 10.90 -18.43 13.73
CA ARG A 206 10.97 -17.16 14.48
C ARG A 206 10.70 -15.98 13.55
N MET A 207 9.94 -15.01 14.05
CA MET A 207 9.68 -13.76 13.36
C MET A 207 10.79 -12.75 13.62
N HIS A 208 11.24 -12.10 12.55
CA HIS A 208 12.30 -11.10 12.56
C HIS A 208 11.84 -9.84 11.86
N LEU A 209 12.19 -8.70 12.47
CA LEU A 209 12.04 -7.39 11.86
C LEU A 209 13.43 -6.76 11.79
N CYS A 210 13.94 -6.56 10.58
CA CYS A 210 15.32 -6.14 10.34
C CYS A 210 15.35 -4.77 9.67
N LEU A 211 16.04 -3.83 10.30
CA LEU A 211 16.28 -2.48 9.79
C LEU A 211 17.74 -2.34 9.34
N PHE A 212 17.92 -2.01 8.07
CA PHE A 212 19.17 -1.54 7.51
C PHE A 212 19.08 -0.02 7.38
N ASP A 213 19.66 0.73 8.31
CA ASP A 213 19.57 2.19 8.28
C ASP A 213 20.49 2.80 7.19
N GLY A 214 20.21 4.04 6.82
CA GLY A 214 20.97 4.78 5.83
C GLY A 214 20.56 6.24 5.78
N ARG A 215 21.51 7.13 5.51
CA ARG A 215 21.26 8.56 5.33
C ARG A 215 21.10 8.87 3.83
N PRO A 216 19.94 9.38 3.38
CA PRO A 216 19.72 9.78 1.99
C PRO A 216 20.84 10.70 1.48
N GLY A 217 21.42 10.35 0.32
CA GLY A 217 22.49 11.12 -0.32
C GLY A 217 23.88 11.01 0.35
N SER A 218 24.01 10.30 1.47
CA SER A 218 25.30 10.13 2.15
C SER A 218 26.20 9.16 1.41
N ARG A 219 27.46 9.54 1.17
CA ARG A 219 28.49 8.64 0.62
C ARG A 219 29.07 7.69 1.68
N VAL A 220 29.01 8.06 2.95
CA VAL A 220 29.63 7.31 4.07
C VAL A 220 28.65 6.40 4.80
N PHE A 221 27.35 6.70 4.72
CA PHE A 221 26.29 5.87 5.29
C PHE A 221 25.10 5.77 4.32
N PRO A 222 25.31 5.20 3.12
CA PRO A 222 24.33 5.22 2.03
C PRO A 222 23.14 4.27 2.26
N GLY A 223 23.19 3.39 3.25
CA GLY A 223 22.29 2.25 3.39
C GLY A 223 22.65 1.11 2.44
N VAL A 224 21.63 0.33 2.06
CA VAL A 224 21.81 -0.92 1.30
C VAL A 224 20.83 -1.02 0.13
N THR A 225 21.23 -1.73 -0.91
CA THR A 225 20.29 -2.14 -1.98
C THR A 225 19.38 -3.27 -1.48
N ALA A 226 18.27 -3.53 -2.17
CA ALA A 226 17.39 -4.65 -1.82
C ALA A 226 18.12 -6.00 -1.90
N SER A 227 18.97 -6.16 -2.92
CA SER A 227 19.80 -7.36 -3.10
C SER A 227 20.84 -7.53 -1.99
N GLU A 228 21.44 -6.45 -1.51
CA GLU A 228 22.37 -6.47 -0.37
C GLU A 228 21.66 -6.85 0.93
N ALA A 229 20.52 -6.22 1.22
CA ALA A 229 19.70 -6.57 2.39
C ALA A 229 19.27 -8.04 2.37
N ARG A 230 18.75 -8.54 1.24
CA ARG A 230 18.37 -9.95 1.07
C ARG A 230 19.54 -10.89 1.33
N ARG A 231 20.73 -10.60 0.79
CA ARG A 231 21.94 -11.41 1.01
C ARG A 231 22.35 -11.43 2.49
N ALA A 232 22.31 -10.28 3.16
CA ALA A 232 22.63 -10.19 4.58
C ALA A 232 21.65 -11.01 5.44
N ILE A 233 20.35 -10.89 5.18
CA ILE A 233 19.31 -11.69 5.86
C ILE A 233 19.54 -13.20 5.64
N ALA A 234 19.75 -13.60 4.37
CA ALA A 234 19.99 -15.00 4.02
C ALA A 234 21.22 -15.58 4.71
N ALA A 235 22.29 -14.79 4.85
CA ALA A 235 23.52 -15.19 5.52
C ALA A 235 23.37 -15.30 7.04
N HIS A 236 22.50 -14.50 7.67
CA HIS A 236 22.34 -14.48 9.12
C HIS A 236 21.43 -15.60 9.64
N SER A 237 20.28 -15.83 9.00
CA SER A 237 19.25 -16.73 9.57
C SER A 237 18.60 -17.68 8.56
N ARG A 238 18.92 -17.55 7.27
CA ARG A 238 18.04 -18.02 6.17
C ARG A 238 16.60 -17.49 6.39
N PHE A 239 15.71 -17.71 5.45
CA PHE A 239 14.31 -17.33 5.64
C PHE A 239 13.38 -18.33 4.95
N ALA A 240 12.27 -18.65 5.60
CA ALA A 240 11.19 -19.46 5.03
C ALA A 240 10.31 -18.59 4.12
N TRP A 241 9.98 -17.38 4.58
CA TRP A 241 9.32 -16.34 3.81
C TRP A 241 9.71 -14.97 4.37
N GLY A 242 9.50 -13.92 3.59
CA GLY A 242 9.69 -12.55 4.05
C GLY A 242 9.45 -11.55 2.93
N CYS A 243 9.32 -10.29 3.30
CA CYS A 243 9.11 -9.18 2.38
C CYS A 243 9.81 -7.92 2.88
N PHE A 244 10.07 -7.01 1.96
CA PHE A 244 10.36 -5.62 2.33
C PHE A 244 9.07 -4.89 2.75
N LEU A 245 9.22 -3.98 3.71
CA LEU A 245 8.21 -2.99 4.06
C LEU A 245 8.61 -1.63 3.46
N ASP A 246 7.79 -0.60 3.70
CA ASP A 246 8.08 0.75 3.22
C ASP A 246 9.41 1.29 3.79
N GLY A 247 10.26 1.80 2.90
CA GLY A 247 11.67 2.07 3.16
C GLY A 247 12.05 3.55 3.11
N GLY A 248 13.35 3.81 3.12
CA GLY A 248 13.89 5.16 3.04
C GLY A 248 13.53 5.99 4.26
N GLN A 249 12.86 7.12 4.04
CA GLN A 249 12.50 8.05 5.12
C GLN A 249 11.32 7.57 5.98
N THR A 250 10.75 6.39 5.75
CA THR A 250 9.71 5.81 6.61
C THR A 250 10.21 4.58 7.37
N ALA A 251 11.43 4.11 7.08
CA ALA A 251 12.03 2.96 7.74
C ALA A 251 12.35 3.30 9.21
N LYS A 252 11.49 2.84 10.12
CA LYS A 252 11.61 3.06 11.57
C LYS A 252 11.16 1.81 12.31
N LEU A 253 11.88 1.48 13.39
CA LEU A 253 11.46 0.51 14.39
C LEU A 253 11.20 1.23 15.69
N VAL A 254 10.15 0.81 16.40
CA VAL A 254 9.84 1.31 17.73
C VAL A 254 9.69 0.11 18.63
N ALA A 255 10.46 0.09 19.71
CA ALA A 255 10.45 -0.98 20.70
C ALA A 255 10.10 -0.40 22.07
N ALA A 256 9.33 -1.16 22.85
CA ALA A 256 9.18 -0.89 24.27
C ALA A 256 10.38 -1.50 25.00
N GLU A 257 11.07 -0.69 25.79
CA GLU A 257 12.20 -1.09 26.64
C GLU A 257 11.89 -0.65 28.08
N GLY A 258 11.37 -1.59 28.88
CA GLY A 258 10.85 -1.28 30.22
C GLY A 258 9.69 -0.28 30.16
N ASP A 259 9.84 0.83 30.88
CA ASP A 259 8.85 1.93 30.90
C ASP A 259 9.07 2.95 29.77
N SER A 260 10.02 2.69 28.86
CA SER A 260 10.40 3.62 27.79
C SER A 260 10.06 3.08 26.40
N VAL A 261 9.90 3.99 25.45
CA VAL A 261 9.71 3.66 24.03
C VAL A 261 10.92 4.19 23.26
N VAL A 262 11.65 3.30 22.61
CA VAL A 262 12.88 3.62 21.88
C VAL A 262 12.64 3.47 20.38
N GLY A 263 12.97 4.53 19.64
CA GLY A 263 12.95 4.55 18.18
C GLY A 263 14.32 4.29 17.56
N HIS A 264 14.38 3.39 16.57
CA HIS A 264 15.55 3.11 15.73
C HIS A 264 15.26 3.47 14.27
N GLY A 265 16.29 3.95 13.56
CA GLY A 265 16.20 4.33 12.15
C GLY A 265 15.72 5.76 11.93
N ASN A 266 16.13 6.34 10.79
CA ASN A 266 15.62 7.62 10.27
C ASN A 266 15.65 8.81 11.27
N ARG A 267 16.59 8.80 12.22
CA ARG A 267 16.83 9.93 13.16
C ARG A 267 17.30 11.22 12.49
N HIS A 268 17.44 11.23 11.17
CA HIS A 268 17.90 12.36 10.38
C HIS A 268 16.74 13.06 9.64
N TYR A 269 15.48 12.67 9.90
CA TYR A 269 14.32 13.32 9.30
C TYR A 269 14.13 14.74 9.82
N LEU A 270 13.91 15.66 8.88
CA LEU A 270 13.53 17.04 9.14
C LEU A 270 12.05 17.19 8.79
N ARG A 271 11.22 17.51 9.79
CA ARG A 271 9.80 17.78 9.60
C ARG A 271 9.62 19.14 8.95
N TRP A 272 8.68 19.19 8.01
CA TRP A 272 8.33 20.42 7.32
C TRP A 272 7.57 21.36 8.26
N PRO A 273 7.75 22.68 8.12
CA PRO A 273 6.95 23.65 8.84
C PRO A 273 5.50 23.60 8.35
N GLU A 274 4.54 23.64 9.27
CA GLU A 274 3.10 23.53 8.96
C GLU A 274 2.53 24.81 8.32
N ASP A 275 3.22 25.93 8.47
CA ASP A 275 2.76 27.28 8.18
C ASP A 275 3.51 27.96 7.02
N GLY A 276 4.33 27.23 6.27
CA GLY A 276 5.03 27.73 5.06
C GLY A 276 6.09 28.82 5.30
N ALA A 277 6.12 29.42 6.50
CA ALA A 277 7.05 30.45 6.93
C ALA A 277 8.03 29.98 8.03
N GLY A 278 7.82 28.79 8.60
CA GLY A 278 8.73 28.22 9.61
C GLY A 278 10.01 27.62 9.03
N GLY A 279 10.99 27.37 9.92
CA GLY A 279 12.18 26.57 9.60
C GLY A 279 11.90 25.07 9.69
N PHE A 280 12.73 24.24 9.05
CA PHE A 280 12.66 22.80 9.25
C PHE A 280 12.94 22.44 10.70
N VAL A 281 12.13 21.54 11.26
CA VAL A 281 12.32 21.05 12.62
C VAL A 281 12.98 19.69 12.55
N TRP A 282 14.17 19.57 13.15
CA TRP A 282 14.79 18.27 13.31
C TRP A 282 14.04 17.47 14.38
N VAL A 283 13.38 16.38 13.95
CA VAL A 283 12.56 15.52 14.83
C VAL A 283 13.10 14.08 14.80
N PRO A 284 14.30 13.84 15.35
CA PRO A 284 14.96 12.54 15.27
C PRO A 284 14.12 11.41 15.88
N ASP A 285 13.34 11.72 16.92
CA ASP A 285 12.59 10.71 17.68
C ASP A 285 11.19 10.45 17.11
N GLU A 286 10.60 11.42 16.40
CA GLU A 286 9.29 11.26 15.75
C GLU A 286 9.44 10.63 14.36
N GLY A 287 10.43 11.06 13.58
CA GLY A 287 10.60 10.61 12.19
C GLY A 287 9.49 11.12 11.25
N ARG A 288 9.39 10.52 10.06
CA ARG A 288 8.34 10.85 9.09
C ARG A 288 7.01 10.17 9.48
N PRO A 289 5.87 10.88 9.43
CA PRO A 289 4.55 10.27 9.60
C PRO A 289 4.30 9.13 8.61
N VAL A 290 3.67 8.05 9.08
CA VAL A 290 3.31 6.86 8.30
C VAL A 290 1.80 6.64 8.33
N ALA A 291 1.24 6.11 7.24
CA ALA A 291 -0.20 5.88 7.12
C ALA A 291 -0.69 4.60 7.82
N SER A 292 0.20 3.64 8.04
CA SER A 292 -0.09 2.38 8.75
C SER A 292 1.19 1.86 9.41
N ALA A 293 1.03 0.97 10.39
CA ALA A 293 2.14 0.30 11.08
C ALA A 293 1.78 -1.16 11.37
N ILE A 294 2.79 -2.04 11.38
CA ILE A 294 2.66 -3.40 11.88
C ILE A 294 3.13 -3.39 13.33
N THR A 295 2.26 -3.77 14.25
CA THR A 295 2.60 -3.91 15.68
C THR A 295 2.75 -5.39 16.01
N VAL A 296 3.82 -5.73 16.73
CA VAL A 296 4.06 -7.09 17.21
C VAL A 296 4.07 -7.03 18.73
N GLY A 297 3.02 -7.57 19.35
CA GLY A 297 2.96 -7.73 20.80
C GLY A 297 3.76 -8.96 21.21
N LEU A 298 4.74 -8.79 22.09
CA LEU A 298 5.35 -9.92 22.80
C LEU A 298 4.35 -10.40 23.85
N ARG A 299 4.04 -11.69 23.85
CA ARG A 299 3.28 -12.35 24.92
C ARG A 299 4.23 -12.91 25.97
#